data_AF-A0A3Q9S9U1-F1
#
_entry.id   AF-A0A3Q9S9U1-F1
#
_cell.length_a   1.000
_cell.length_b   1.000
_cell.length_c   1.000
_cell.angle_alpha   90.00
_cell.angle_beta   90.00
_cell.angle_gamma   90.00
#
_symmetry.space_group_name_H-M   'P 1'
#
loop_
_entity.id
_entity.type
_entity.pdbx_description
1 polymer ?
#
loop_
_entity_poly.entity_id
_entity_poly.type
_entity_poly.pdbx_seq_one_letter_code
_entity_poly.pdbx_strand_id
1 'polypeptide(L)'
;MDKIRPYIKLDLEIAKMEIENKQVEACFGRYIAYKENLQRISKKNFLPRGQFYLTARGVYEDLNLSSTREASRLIKLFESHGIIRSIFKSNSKKKPSIYSYITAETVNETVNETDGEMVKALRNKVLHSYAETVIETDNETKVETSKKEYIKRNNKKNINSHFKNDKKYLEIFNYWNSKKIITHKKLTKDMENAIDKALKTYSDKEIRQAIYTYSQVLQSDFYFNYKWSLKDFLNRKNGISTFMDEGTNKCNYDEYLKSKQLKEKNKSNSSNECRPNAGAFQEIE
;
A
#
# COMPACT_ATOMS: atom_id res chain seq x y z
N MET A 1 12.91 -21.94 -20.57
CA MET A 1 13.44 -21.55 -19.24
C MET A 1 13.45 -20.04 -19.17
N ASP A 2 12.44 -19.46 -18.53
CA ASP A 2 12.29 -18.01 -18.42
C ASP A 2 13.38 -17.45 -17.50
N LYS A 3 14.41 -16.87 -18.12
CA LYS A 3 15.54 -16.25 -17.43
C LYS A 3 15.02 -15.18 -16.46
N ILE A 4 15.36 -15.43 -15.19
CA ILE A 4 15.23 -14.65 -13.96
C ILE A 4 15.21 -13.14 -14.22
N ARG A 5 14.32 -12.40 -13.54
CA ARG A 5 14.20 -10.94 -13.62
C ARG A 5 15.59 -10.27 -13.48
N PRO A 6 16.13 -9.63 -14.52
CA PRO A 6 17.51 -9.12 -14.51
C PRO A 6 17.66 -7.77 -13.77
N TYR A 7 16.65 -7.35 -13.01
CA TYR A 7 16.54 -6.00 -12.45
C TYR A 7 16.69 -5.95 -10.92
N ILE A 8 17.53 -6.83 -10.37
CA ILE A 8 17.75 -7.00 -8.92
C ILE A 8 18.02 -5.66 -8.20
N LYS A 9 18.74 -4.75 -8.84
CA LYS A 9 19.05 -3.41 -8.29
C LYS A 9 17.80 -2.52 -8.11
N LEU A 10 16.83 -2.61 -9.02
CA LEU A 10 15.58 -1.86 -8.91
C LEU A 10 14.75 -2.38 -7.72
N ASP A 11 14.59 -3.70 -7.61
CA ASP A 11 13.78 -4.32 -6.57
C ASP A 11 14.37 -4.04 -5.16
N LEU A 12 15.71 -4.11 -5.03
CA LEU A 12 16.41 -3.74 -3.80
C LEU A 12 16.27 -2.25 -3.47
N GLU A 13 16.40 -1.37 -4.46
CA GLU A 13 16.27 0.07 -4.22
C GLU A 13 14.83 0.46 -3.87
N ILE A 14 13.82 -0.17 -4.50
CA ILE A 14 12.42 0.01 -4.12
C ILE A 14 12.21 -0.41 -2.66
N ALA A 15 12.74 -1.58 -2.26
CA ALA A 15 12.64 -2.04 -0.88
C ALA A 15 13.33 -1.07 0.10
N LYS A 16 14.53 -0.57 -0.24
CA LYS A 16 15.22 0.47 0.55
C LYS A 16 14.41 1.75 0.65
N MET A 17 13.84 2.23 -0.46
CA MET A 17 12.99 3.43 -0.48
C MET A 17 11.71 3.23 0.35
N GLU A 18 11.12 2.03 0.34
CA GLU A 18 9.97 1.70 1.19
C GLU A 18 10.36 1.71 2.68
N ILE A 19 11.51 1.14 3.03
CA ILE A 19 12.06 1.14 4.40
C ILE A 19 12.39 2.57 4.85
N GLU A 20 13.00 3.37 3.98
CA GLU A 20 13.31 4.79 4.20
C GLU A 20 12.07 5.70 4.11
N ASN A 21 10.88 5.12 3.89
CA ASN A 21 9.59 5.79 3.75
C ASN A 21 9.53 6.86 2.63
N LYS A 22 10.35 6.69 1.59
CA LYS A 22 10.36 7.44 0.33
C LYS A 22 9.28 6.88 -0.62
N GLN A 23 8.02 7.06 -0.22
CA GLN A 23 6.87 6.42 -0.87
C GLN A 23 6.69 6.83 -2.34
N VAL A 24 6.97 8.09 -2.68
CA VAL A 24 6.83 8.59 -4.07
C VAL A 24 7.89 7.95 -4.97
N GLU A 25 9.11 7.84 -4.46
CA GLU A 25 10.23 7.19 -5.14
C GLU A 25 9.98 5.69 -5.30
N ALA A 26 9.48 5.01 -4.26
CA ALA A 26 9.09 3.60 -4.34
C ALA A 26 7.93 3.38 -5.34
N CYS A 27 6.91 4.24 -5.32
CA CYS A 27 5.82 4.25 -6.31
C CYS A 27 6.36 4.42 -7.73
N PHE A 28 7.31 5.33 -7.93
CA PHE A 28 7.94 5.56 -9.21
C PHE A 28 8.75 4.35 -9.69
N GLY A 29 9.48 3.68 -8.79
CA GLY A 29 10.19 2.44 -9.11
C GLY A 29 9.23 1.33 -9.57
N ARG A 30 8.14 1.10 -8.83
CA ARG A 30 7.08 0.14 -9.23
C ARG A 30 6.43 0.51 -10.56
N TYR A 31 6.19 1.79 -10.79
CA TYR A 31 5.63 2.31 -12.03
C TYR A 31 6.52 2.00 -13.23
N ILE A 32 7.84 2.23 -13.14
CA ILE A 32 8.77 1.92 -14.23
C ILE A 32 8.71 0.42 -14.57
N ALA A 33 8.70 -0.46 -13.55
CA ALA A 33 8.53 -1.91 -13.72
C ALA A 33 7.23 -2.28 -14.45
N TYR A 34 6.13 -1.61 -14.13
CA TYR A 34 4.86 -1.82 -14.81
C TYR A 34 4.88 -1.34 -16.26
N LYS A 35 5.50 -0.19 -16.55
CA LYS A 35 5.54 0.38 -17.91
C LYS A 35 6.32 -0.51 -18.89
N GLU A 36 7.46 -1.07 -18.49
CA GLU A 36 8.20 -2.01 -19.33
C GLU A 36 7.36 -3.27 -19.63
N ASN A 37 6.71 -3.84 -18.61
CA ASN A 37 5.87 -5.03 -18.77
C ASN A 37 4.66 -4.77 -19.68
N LEU A 38 3.97 -3.64 -19.51
CA LEU A 38 2.86 -3.27 -20.39
C LEU A 38 3.29 -3.10 -21.83
N GLN A 39 4.44 -2.46 -22.04
CA GLN A 39 4.97 -2.24 -23.39
C GLN A 39 5.29 -3.56 -24.09
N ARG A 40 5.80 -4.56 -23.35
CA ARG A 40 6.02 -5.91 -23.87
C ARG A 40 4.72 -6.60 -24.31
N ILE A 41 3.64 -6.44 -23.54
CA ILE A 41 2.35 -7.10 -23.83
C ILE A 41 1.66 -6.44 -25.04
N SER A 42 1.78 -5.12 -25.19
CA SER A 42 1.06 -4.31 -26.17
C SER A 42 1.39 -4.63 -27.65
N LYS A 43 2.54 -5.27 -27.95
CA LYS A 43 3.06 -5.58 -29.31
C LYS A 43 3.16 -4.41 -30.31
N LYS A 44 2.66 -3.20 -29.99
CA LYS A 44 2.89 -1.96 -30.73
C LYS A 44 4.16 -1.28 -30.24
N ASN A 45 5.04 -0.86 -31.16
CA ASN A 45 6.32 -0.18 -30.91
C ASN A 45 7.30 -1.01 -30.06
N PHE A 46 7.86 -2.04 -30.70
CA PHE A 46 8.83 -2.96 -30.10
C PHE A 46 10.08 -2.22 -29.63
N LEU A 47 10.35 -2.29 -28.33
CA LEU A 47 11.65 -1.94 -27.75
C LEU A 47 12.34 -3.20 -27.25
N PRO A 48 13.69 -3.25 -27.24
CA PRO A 48 14.43 -4.33 -26.60
C PRO A 48 14.04 -4.53 -25.14
N ARG A 49 14.20 -5.76 -24.64
CA ARG A 49 13.89 -6.10 -23.24
C ARG A 49 14.65 -5.18 -22.29
N GLY A 50 13.93 -4.65 -21.30
CA GLY A 50 14.49 -3.71 -20.32
C GLY A 50 14.55 -2.25 -20.78
N GLN A 51 14.11 -1.95 -22.01
CA GLN A 51 13.89 -0.59 -22.48
C GLN A 51 12.40 -0.22 -22.43
N PHE A 52 12.12 1.04 -22.14
CA PHE A 52 10.76 1.56 -22.03
C PHE A 52 10.69 3.04 -22.38
N TYR A 53 9.51 3.47 -22.84
CA TYR A 53 9.23 4.88 -23.06
C TYR A 53 8.90 5.60 -21.76
N LEU A 54 9.49 6.78 -21.58
CA LEU A 54 9.29 7.60 -20.39
C LEU A 54 9.21 9.09 -20.74
N THR A 55 8.23 9.78 -20.19
CA THR A 55 8.14 11.25 -20.25
C THR A 55 7.74 11.79 -18.89
N ALA A 56 8.27 12.95 -18.51
CA ALA A 56 7.91 13.59 -17.25
C ALA A 56 6.40 13.86 -17.15
N ARG A 57 5.74 14.16 -18.28
CA ARG A 57 4.29 14.35 -18.33
C ARG A 57 3.52 13.06 -18.06
N GLY A 58 3.88 11.95 -18.72
CA GLY A 58 3.23 10.67 -18.49
C GLY A 58 3.41 10.17 -17.06
N VAL A 59 4.60 10.36 -16.48
CA VAL A 59 4.85 10.05 -15.06
C VAL A 59 3.98 10.90 -14.15
N TYR A 60 3.90 12.21 -14.41
CA TYR A 60 3.06 13.14 -13.64
C TYR A 60 1.58 12.75 -13.68
N GLU A 61 1.03 12.44 -14.85
CA GLU A 61 -0.36 12.05 -15.04
C GLU A 61 -0.65 10.67 -14.42
N ASP A 62 0.19 9.67 -14.70
CA ASP A 62 -0.03 8.29 -14.26
C ASP A 62 0.12 8.12 -12.74
N LEU A 63 1.02 8.88 -12.10
CA LEU A 63 1.26 8.85 -10.65
C LEU A 63 0.52 9.96 -9.89
N ASN A 64 -0.26 10.79 -10.59
CA ASN A 64 -0.98 11.93 -10.02
C ASN A 64 -0.09 12.81 -9.13
N LEU A 65 1.10 13.15 -9.64
CA LEU A 65 2.08 13.96 -8.92
C LEU A 65 1.65 15.42 -8.82
N SER A 66 2.28 16.18 -7.92
CA SER A 66 1.96 17.61 -7.76
C SER A 66 2.35 18.44 -8.98
N SER A 67 3.39 18.02 -9.71
CA SER A 67 3.92 18.74 -10.85
C SER A 67 4.75 17.87 -11.78
N THR A 68 4.87 18.30 -13.03
CA THR A 68 5.83 17.72 -14.00
C THR A 68 7.29 17.91 -13.56
N ARG A 69 7.57 18.90 -12.70
CA ARG A 69 8.89 19.12 -12.09
C ARG A 69 9.22 18.01 -11.10
N GLU A 70 8.25 17.55 -10.32
CA GLU A 70 8.42 16.42 -9.40
C GLU A 70 8.70 15.12 -10.18
N ALA A 71 7.93 14.85 -11.23
CA ALA A 71 8.22 13.74 -12.15
C ALA A 71 9.65 13.80 -12.72
N SER A 72 10.08 14.99 -13.15
CA SER A 72 11.44 15.20 -13.68
C SER A 72 12.53 14.95 -12.62
N ARG A 73 12.27 15.27 -11.35
CA ARG A 73 13.19 15.00 -10.25
C ARG A 73 13.32 13.51 -9.98
N LEU A 74 12.22 12.76 -10.01
CA LEU A 74 12.21 11.31 -9.82
C LEU A 74 13.00 10.59 -10.93
N ILE A 75 12.81 10.99 -12.18
CA ILE A 75 13.58 10.45 -13.31
C ILE A 75 15.08 10.68 -13.09
N LYS A 76 15.47 11.91 -12.75
CA LYS A 76 16.87 12.26 -12.47
C LYS A 76 17.44 11.52 -11.26
N LEU A 77 16.63 11.32 -10.22
CA LEU A 77 17.02 10.57 -9.03
C LEU A 77 17.41 9.14 -9.41
N PHE A 78 16.55 8.46 -10.17
CA PHE A 78 16.79 7.09 -10.60
C PHE A 78 17.94 6.96 -11.62
N GLU A 79 18.16 7.98 -12.46
CA GLU A 79 19.37 8.09 -13.27
C GLU A 79 20.62 8.21 -12.37
N SER A 80 20.59 9.08 -11.36
CA SER A 80 21.73 9.33 -10.46
C SER A 80 22.08 8.15 -9.56
N HIS A 81 21.09 7.37 -9.15
CA HIS A 81 21.29 6.12 -8.40
C HIS A 81 21.77 4.97 -9.31
N GLY A 82 21.83 5.20 -10.63
CA GLY A 82 22.22 4.22 -11.62
C GLY A 82 21.26 3.04 -11.67
N ILE A 83 19.96 3.31 -11.55
CA ILE A 83 18.90 2.29 -11.68
C ILE A 83 18.44 2.24 -13.13
N ILE A 84 18.31 3.40 -13.76
CA ILE A 84 17.95 3.56 -15.17
C ILE A 84 19.00 4.44 -15.87
N ARG A 85 19.12 4.28 -17.19
CA ARG A 85 19.91 5.16 -18.06
C ARG A 85 19.06 5.63 -19.24
N SER A 86 19.28 6.88 -19.65
CA SER A 86 18.68 7.40 -20.88
C SER A 86 19.40 6.81 -22.10
N ILE A 87 18.66 6.16 -23.00
CA ILE A 87 19.15 5.70 -24.31
C ILE A 87 18.91 6.76 -25.37
N PHE A 88 17.76 7.45 -25.29
CA PHE A 88 17.38 8.49 -26.24
C PHE A 88 16.56 9.58 -25.54
N LYS A 89 17.00 10.84 -25.63
CA LYS A 89 16.24 11.99 -25.14
C LYS A 89 15.56 12.68 -26.32
N SER A 90 14.23 12.68 -26.34
CA SER A 90 13.50 13.45 -27.33
C SER A 90 13.26 14.87 -26.85
N ASN A 91 13.43 15.83 -27.77
CA ASN A 91 13.03 17.23 -27.57
C ASN A 91 11.61 17.51 -28.10
N SER A 92 10.95 16.52 -28.72
CA SER A 92 9.63 16.68 -29.33
C SER A 92 8.52 16.19 -28.42
N LYS A 93 7.39 16.90 -28.42
CA LYS A 93 6.15 16.46 -27.75
C LYS A 93 5.55 15.19 -28.37
N LYS A 94 5.92 14.87 -29.63
CA LYS A 94 5.34 13.74 -30.40
C LYS A 94 6.12 12.43 -30.23
N LYS A 95 7.35 12.47 -29.72
CA LYS A 95 8.20 11.30 -29.55
C LYS A 95 8.66 11.21 -28.09
N PRO A 96 8.35 10.13 -27.35
CA PRO A 96 8.83 9.98 -25.99
C PRO A 96 10.34 9.69 -25.93
N SER A 97 10.97 9.97 -24.79
CA SER A 97 12.33 9.54 -24.50
C SER A 97 12.35 8.03 -24.20
N ILE A 98 13.48 7.38 -24.47
CA ILE A 98 13.69 5.95 -24.23
C ILE A 98 14.71 5.80 -23.10
N TYR A 99 14.34 5.00 -22.11
CA TYR A 99 15.17 4.65 -20.97
C TYR A 99 15.38 3.14 -20.93
N SER A 100 16.47 2.72 -20.31
CA SER A 100 16.79 1.31 -20.07
C SER A 100 17.11 1.11 -18.60
N TYR A 101 16.80 -0.08 -18.06
CA TYR A 101 17.41 -0.52 -16.82
C TYR A 101 18.93 -0.68 -16.99
N ILE A 102 19.66 -0.47 -15.90
CA ILE A 102 21.06 -0.88 -15.79
C ILE A 102 21.06 -2.28 -15.18
N THR A 103 21.20 -3.32 -16.01
CA THR A 103 21.32 -4.72 -15.57
C THR A 103 22.80 -5.06 -15.35
N ALA A 104 23.08 -6.09 -14.55
CA ALA A 104 24.47 -6.56 -14.35
C ALA A 104 25.17 -6.94 -15.67
N GLU A 105 24.42 -7.42 -16.67
CA GLU A 105 24.94 -7.76 -18.00
C GLU A 105 25.38 -6.51 -18.79
N THR A 106 24.64 -5.40 -18.70
CA THR A 106 24.99 -4.14 -19.40
C THR A 106 26.25 -3.45 -18.87
N VAL A 107 26.74 -3.83 -17.69
CA VAL A 107 28.01 -3.33 -17.14
C VAL A 107 29.20 -3.93 -17.88
N ASN A 108 29.07 -5.15 -18.41
CA ASN A 108 30.12 -5.85 -19.16
C ASN A 108 30.24 -5.35 -20.61
N GLU A 109 29.13 -4.94 -21.25
CA GLU A 109 29.16 -4.40 -22.62
C GLU A 109 29.79 -3.00 -22.69
N THR A 110 29.67 -2.18 -21.64
CA THR A 110 30.30 -0.84 -21.59
C THR A 110 31.81 -0.86 -21.31
N VAL A 111 32.41 -2.04 -21.06
CA VAL A 111 33.85 -2.19 -20.72
C VAL A 111 34.76 -1.97 -21.92
N ASN A 112 34.24 -2.05 -23.15
CA ASN A 112 35.10 -2.02 -24.33
C ASN A 112 35.38 -0.62 -24.90
N GLU A 113 34.72 0.46 -24.43
CA GLU A 113 34.80 1.76 -25.14
C GLU A 113 35.00 3.02 -24.30
N THR A 114 35.19 2.98 -22.97
CA THR A 114 35.48 4.24 -22.21
C THR A 114 36.53 4.11 -21.11
N ASP A 115 37.42 5.11 -21.08
CA ASP A 115 38.67 5.22 -20.32
C ASP A 115 38.65 4.74 -18.86
N GLY A 116 39.68 3.97 -18.52
CA GLY A 116 39.78 3.12 -17.32
C GLY A 116 39.84 3.82 -15.95
N GLU A 117 39.91 5.16 -15.87
CA GLU A 117 39.96 5.88 -14.59
C GLU A 117 38.57 6.11 -13.97
N MET A 118 37.58 6.52 -14.76
CA MET A 118 36.19 6.65 -14.31
C MET A 118 35.57 5.30 -13.92
N VAL A 119 36.03 4.23 -14.58
CA VAL A 119 35.60 2.84 -14.35
C VAL A 119 36.05 2.33 -12.97
N LYS A 120 37.26 2.68 -12.52
CA LYS A 120 37.76 2.29 -11.19
C LYS A 120 36.95 2.94 -10.07
N ALA A 121 36.55 4.20 -10.25
CA ALA A 121 35.72 4.94 -9.30
C ALA A 121 34.29 4.36 -9.22
N LEU A 122 33.66 4.03 -10.34
CA LEU A 122 32.32 3.45 -10.37
C LEU A 122 32.30 2.04 -9.78
N ARG A 123 33.32 1.22 -10.09
CA ARG A 123 33.47 -0.15 -9.58
C ARG A 123 33.66 -0.15 -8.06
N ASN A 124 34.51 0.74 -7.52
CA ASN A 124 34.73 0.87 -6.08
C ASN A 124 33.48 1.36 -5.35
N LYS A 125 32.71 2.28 -5.94
CA LYS A 125 31.49 2.82 -5.34
C LYS A 125 30.36 1.78 -5.27
N VAL A 126 30.29 0.90 -6.27
CA VAL A 126 29.34 -0.21 -6.30
C VAL A 126 29.78 -1.35 -5.37
N LEU A 127 31.08 -1.68 -5.34
CA LEU A 127 31.61 -2.74 -4.45
C LEU A 127 31.48 -2.36 -2.96
N HIS A 128 31.68 -1.09 -2.60
CA HIS A 128 31.44 -0.60 -1.23
C HIS A 128 29.96 -0.66 -0.82
N SER A 129 29.02 -0.34 -1.72
CA SER A 129 27.58 -0.39 -1.36
C SER A 129 27.05 -1.82 -1.16
N TYR A 130 27.69 -2.82 -1.76
CA TYR A 130 27.40 -4.23 -1.53
C TYR A 130 28.05 -4.75 -0.23
N ALA A 131 29.25 -4.28 0.11
CA ALA A 131 29.95 -4.68 1.35
C ALA A 131 29.27 -4.13 2.62
N GLU A 132 28.77 -2.89 2.59
CA GLU A 132 28.04 -2.28 3.72
C GLU A 132 26.74 -3.01 4.08
N THR A 133 26.11 -3.72 3.13
CA THR A 133 24.85 -4.42 3.40
C THR A 133 25.01 -5.82 4.02
N VAL A 134 26.24 -6.33 4.16
CA VAL A 134 26.51 -7.70 4.63
C VAL A 134 27.12 -7.74 6.04
N ILE A 135 27.60 -6.61 6.58
CA ILE A 135 28.26 -6.55 7.89
C ILE A 135 27.65 -5.41 8.71
N GLU A 136 26.60 -5.68 9.46
CA GLU A 136 26.25 -4.89 10.65
C GLU A 136 25.35 -5.74 11.58
N THR A 137 25.96 -6.78 12.14
CA THR A 137 25.64 -7.24 13.50
C THR A 137 26.85 -6.92 14.37
N ASP A 138 26.58 -6.26 15.49
CA ASP A 138 27.43 -6.05 16.67
C ASP A 138 28.60 -5.06 16.55
N ASN A 139 28.40 -3.82 16.99
CA ASN A 139 28.87 -3.32 18.30
C ASN A 139 28.87 -1.78 18.40
N GLU A 140 28.55 -1.30 19.60
CA GLU A 140 28.60 0.09 20.03
C GLU A 140 30.03 0.67 20.02
N THR A 141 30.17 1.99 19.75
CA THR A 141 30.84 3.01 20.60
C THR A 141 31.42 4.19 19.78
N LYS A 142 30.80 5.37 19.97
CA LYS A 142 31.34 6.75 20.25
C LYS A 142 32.55 7.34 19.48
N VAL A 143 32.50 8.69 19.33
CA VAL A 143 33.58 9.70 19.05
C VAL A 143 33.80 9.98 17.55
N GLU A 144 33.91 11.19 16.98
CA GLU A 144 33.71 12.62 17.30
C GLU A 144 33.91 13.39 15.96
N THR A 145 32.96 14.20 15.49
CA THR A 145 32.98 15.69 15.39
C THR A 145 33.93 16.37 14.38
N SER A 146 33.34 17.33 13.64
CA SER A 146 33.90 18.55 13.00
C SER A 146 33.74 18.54 11.47
N LYS A 147 33.06 19.45 10.75
CA LYS A 147 32.50 20.81 10.96
C LYS A 147 31.32 20.97 9.97
N LYS A 148 30.10 21.26 10.43
CA LYS A 148 29.44 22.59 10.52
C LYS A 148 29.20 23.27 9.16
N GLU A 149 27.93 23.30 8.71
CA GLU A 149 27.00 24.48 8.74
C GLU A 149 27.12 25.24 7.40
N TYR A 150 26.08 25.54 6.63
CA TYR A 150 24.82 26.27 6.87
C TYR A 150 23.68 25.56 6.08
N ILE A 151 22.43 25.38 6.50
CA ILE A 151 21.42 26.34 7.00
C ILE A 151 20.45 25.56 7.91
N LYS A 152 20.14 26.13 9.08
CA LYS A 152 19.18 25.61 10.07
C LYS A 152 17.98 26.57 10.12
N ARG A 153 16.78 26.01 10.41
CA ARG A 153 15.50 26.66 10.85
C ARG A 153 14.57 27.04 9.68
N ASN A 154 13.29 26.65 9.58
CA ASN A 154 12.29 26.00 10.44
C ASN A 154 11.31 25.22 9.53
N ASN A 155 11.01 23.94 9.82
CA ASN A 155 9.78 23.20 9.40
C ASN A 155 9.78 21.69 9.73
N LYS A 156 10.75 21.17 10.50
CA LYS A 156 10.88 19.71 10.73
C LYS A 156 9.83 19.10 11.67
N LYS A 157 9.00 19.91 12.36
CA LYS A 157 7.92 19.40 13.24
C LYS A 157 6.57 19.18 12.55
N ASN A 158 6.35 19.72 11.33
CA ASN A 158 5.03 19.68 10.68
C ASN A 158 4.92 18.63 9.55
N ILE A 159 6.05 18.12 9.05
CA ILE A 159 6.06 17.13 7.95
C ILE A 159 5.80 15.71 8.49
N ASN A 160 6.38 15.36 9.64
CA ASN A 160 6.17 14.03 10.24
C ASN A 160 4.75 13.80 10.79
N SER A 161 4.01 14.85 11.16
CA SER A 161 2.61 14.75 11.60
C SER A 161 1.67 14.50 10.42
N HIS A 162 1.86 15.20 9.30
CA HIS A 162 1.05 15.02 8.09
C HIS A 162 1.17 13.60 7.51
N PHE A 163 2.38 13.06 7.40
CA PHE A 163 2.61 11.70 6.86
C PHE A 163 2.06 10.57 7.76
N LYS A 164 2.12 10.72 9.09
CA LYS A 164 1.45 9.76 10.00
C LYS A 164 -0.07 9.82 9.84
N ASN A 165 -0.62 11.00 9.61
CA ASN A 165 -2.06 11.20 9.41
C ASN A 165 -2.52 10.57 8.09
N ASP A 166 -1.76 10.71 7.00
CA ASP A 166 -2.09 10.12 5.69
C ASP A 166 -2.16 8.57 5.75
N LYS A 167 -1.20 7.93 6.42
CA LYS A 167 -1.24 6.47 6.64
C LYS A 167 -2.47 6.05 7.44
N LYS A 168 -2.78 6.78 8.51
CA LYS A 168 -3.92 6.51 9.41
C LYS A 168 -5.27 6.60 8.69
N TYR A 169 -5.44 7.59 7.82
CA TYR A 169 -6.66 7.73 7.02
C TYR A 169 -6.81 6.59 6.03
N LEU A 170 -5.71 6.21 5.35
CA LEU A 170 -5.72 5.13 4.37
C LEU A 170 -6.05 3.77 5.02
N GLU A 171 -5.57 3.55 6.23
CA GLU A 171 -5.81 2.36 7.02
C GLU A 171 -7.30 2.15 7.39
N ILE A 172 -7.98 3.20 7.86
CA ILE A 172 -9.42 3.17 8.16
C ILE A 172 -10.24 3.05 6.87
N PHE A 173 -9.84 3.77 5.82
CA PHE A 173 -10.48 3.71 4.51
C PHE A 173 -10.42 2.30 3.89
N ASN A 174 -9.24 1.67 3.90
CA ASN A 174 -9.06 0.31 3.39
C ASN A 174 -9.86 -0.69 4.21
N TYR A 175 -9.92 -0.51 5.53
CA TYR A 175 -10.72 -1.36 6.40
C TYR A 175 -12.22 -1.26 6.07
N TRP A 176 -12.74 -0.04 5.89
CA TRP A 176 -14.12 0.17 5.43
C TRP A 176 -14.38 -0.55 4.10
N ASN A 177 -13.52 -0.34 3.10
CA ASN A 177 -13.66 -0.98 1.79
C ASN A 177 -13.62 -2.51 1.86
N SER A 178 -12.84 -3.09 2.79
CA SER A 178 -12.79 -4.53 3.01
C SER A 178 -14.14 -5.13 3.46
N LYS A 179 -15.00 -4.34 4.12
CA LYS A 179 -16.34 -4.77 4.57
C LYS A 179 -17.39 -4.73 3.45
N LYS A 180 -17.07 -4.15 2.29
CA LYS A 180 -17.92 -4.14 1.09
C LYS A 180 -19.36 -3.60 1.34
N ILE A 181 -19.52 -2.66 2.28
CA ILE A 181 -20.82 -2.01 2.56
C ILE A 181 -21.20 -1.06 1.42
N ILE A 182 -20.38 -0.02 1.25
CA ILE A 182 -20.32 0.86 0.08
C ILE A 182 -18.85 1.08 -0.21
N THR A 183 -18.35 0.55 -1.32
CA THR A 183 -16.93 0.63 -1.69
C THR A 183 -16.61 1.96 -2.37
N HIS A 184 -15.61 2.68 -1.85
CA HIS A 184 -15.15 3.95 -2.41
C HIS A 184 -13.93 3.72 -3.30
N LYS A 185 -13.92 4.34 -4.50
CA LYS A 185 -12.80 4.21 -5.45
C LYS A 185 -11.53 4.93 -5.01
N LYS A 186 -11.68 6.04 -4.29
CA LYS A 186 -10.58 6.89 -3.83
C LYS A 186 -10.91 7.51 -2.48
N LEU A 187 -9.88 7.75 -1.68
CA LEU A 187 -9.98 8.58 -0.49
C LEU A 187 -10.15 10.04 -0.93
N THR A 188 -11.22 10.70 -0.49
CA THR A 188 -11.50 12.10 -0.80
C THR A 188 -11.26 12.97 0.42
N LYS A 189 -11.05 14.28 0.23
CA LYS A 189 -10.80 15.21 1.34
C LYS A 189 -11.93 15.24 2.36
N ASP A 190 -13.17 15.10 1.90
CA ASP A 190 -14.34 14.98 2.77
C ASP A 190 -14.31 13.75 3.68
N MET A 191 -13.81 12.62 3.16
CA MET A 191 -13.64 11.40 3.95
C MET A 191 -12.49 11.55 4.94
N GLU A 192 -11.37 12.14 4.53
CA GLU A 192 -10.27 12.47 5.45
C GLU A 192 -10.77 13.34 6.60
N ASN A 193 -11.52 14.40 6.30
CA ASN A 193 -12.08 15.29 7.33
C ASN A 193 -13.04 14.56 8.27
N ALA A 194 -13.85 13.62 7.75
CA ALA A 194 -14.73 12.79 8.57
C ALA A 194 -13.95 11.84 9.49
N ILE A 195 -12.89 11.22 8.96
CA ILE A 195 -12.00 10.33 9.72
C ILE A 195 -11.24 11.13 10.79
N ASP A 196 -10.68 12.29 10.44
CA ASP A 196 -9.99 13.18 11.39
C ASP A 196 -10.93 13.61 12.52
N LYS A 197 -12.18 13.96 12.20
CA LYS A 197 -13.19 14.31 13.20
C LYS A 197 -13.49 13.12 14.13
N ALA A 198 -13.69 11.93 13.58
CA ALA A 198 -13.94 10.73 14.39
C ALA A 198 -12.73 10.41 15.29
N LEU A 199 -11.51 10.56 14.78
CA LEU A 199 -10.27 10.30 15.50
C LEU A 199 -9.96 11.28 16.64
N LYS A 200 -10.66 12.43 16.70
CA LYS A 200 -10.62 13.34 17.84
C LYS A 200 -11.44 12.83 19.02
N THR A 201 -12.41 11.95 18.76
CA THR A 201 -13.34 11.43 19.78
C THR A 201 -13.05 9.97 20.12
N TYR A 202 -12.63 9.18 19.13
CA TYR A 202 -12.46 7.73 19.24
C TYR A 202 -11.07 7.30 18.78
N SER A 203 -10.55 6.23 19.36
CA SER A 203 -9.32 5.57 18.91
C SER A 203 -9.53 4.83 17.58
N ASP A 204 -8.43 4.54 16.87
CA ASP A 204 -8.48 3.75 15.63
C ASP A 204 -9.15 2.37 15.83
N LYS A 205 -8.86 1.73 16.97
CA LYS A 205 -9.45 0.44 17.33
C LYS A 205 -10.96 0.53 17.49
N GLU A 206 -11.45 1.54 18.21
CA GLU A 206 -12.89 1.77 18.41
C GLU A 206 -13.60 2.05 17.08
N ILE A 207 -12.99 2.86 16.21
CA ILE A 207 -13.56 3.14 14.88
C ILE A 207 -13.68 1.85 14.07
N ARG A 208 -12.62 1.03 14.02
CA ARG A 208 -12.64 -0.25 13.30
C ARG A 208 -13.66 -1.21 13.90
N GLN A 209 -13.80 -1.25 15.23
CA GLN A 209 -14.78 -2.07 15.91
C GLN A 209 -16.21 -1.65 15.55
N ALA A 210 -16.51 -0.35 15.55
CA ALA A 210 -17.81 0.15 15.13
C ALA A 210 -18.12 -0.17 13.66
N ILE A 211 -17.13 -0.02 12.76
CA ILE A 211 -17.26 -0.42 11.35
C ILE A 211 -17.54 -1.92 11.24
N TYR A 212 -16.87 -2.75 12.05
CA TYR A 212 -17.10 -4.20 12.06
C TYR A 212 -18.52 -4.54 12.53
N THR A 213 -18.95 -4.03 13.68
CA THR A 213 -20.33 -4.19 14.18
C THR A 213 -21.34 -3.79 13.11
N TYR A 214 -21.15 -2.63 12.51
CA TYR A 214 -22.03 -2.13 11.45
C TYR A 214 -22.11 -3.09 10.25
N SER A 215 -20.98 -3.66 9.83
CA SER A 215 -20.96 -4.66 8.76
C SER A 215 -21.70 -5.95 9.13
N GLN A 216 -21.57 -6.43 10.36
CA GLN A 216 -22.24 -7.63 10.85
C GLN A 216 -23.76 -7.43 10.96
N VAL A 217 -24.17 -6.26 11.44
CA VAL A 217 -25.58 -5.85 11.49
C VAL A 217 -26.20 -5.92 10.10
N LEU A 218 -25.56 -5.29 9.10
CA LEU A 218 -26.07 -5.27 7.72
C LEU A 218 -26.06 -6.62 7.01
N GLN A 219 -25.26 -7.58 7.48
CA GLN A 219 -25.21 -8.95 6.95
C GLN A 219 -26.20 -9.89 7.63
N SER A 220 -26.86 -9.44 8.70
CA SER A 220 -27.78 -10.23 9.49
C SER A 220 -29.24 -9.88 9.21
N ASP A 221 -30.16 -10.70 9.70
CA ASP A 221 -31.61 -10.43 9.67
C ASP A 221 -32.07 -9.42 10.74
N PHE A 222 -31.15 -8.66 11.34
CA PHE A 222 -31.48 -7.63 12.31
C PHE A 222 -32.26 -6.48 11.66
N TYR A 223 -33.11 -5.79 12.42
CA TYR A 223 -34.05 -4.79 11.87
C TYR A 223 -33.36 -3.63 11.14
N PHE A 224 -32.11 -3.32 11.51
CA PHE A 224 -31.35 -2.24 10.90
C PHE A 224 -30.72 -2.70 9.57
N ASN A 225 -31.13 -2.09 8.45
CA ASN A 225 -30.68 -2.47 7.11
C ASN A 225 -30.16 -1.30 6.25
N TYR A 226 -30.08 -0.08 6.80
CA TYR A 226 -29.77 1.11 6.03
C TYR A 226 -28.26 1.30 5.80
N LYS A 227 -27.85 1.49 4.54
CA LYS A 227 -26.44 1.61 4.16
C LYS A 227 -25.97 3.07 4.11
N TRP A 228 -24.93 3.38 4.89
CA TRP A 228 -24.25 4.67 4.90
C TRP A 228 -22.93 4.62 4.15
N SER A 229 -22.55 5.74 3.55
CA SER A 229 -21.17 5.94 3.09
C SER A 229 -20.21 6.06 4.28
N LEU A 230 -18.91 5.95 4.06
CA LEU A 230 -17.91 6.13 5.12
C LEU A 230 -18.05 7.51 5.78
N LYS A 231 -18.22 8.55 4.97
CA LYS A 231 -18.45 9.93 5.43
C LYS A 231 -19.70 10.03 6.31
N ASP A 232 -20.82 9.45 5.85
CA ASP A 232 -22.10 9.49 6.58
C ASP A 232 -22.02 8.73 7.90
N PHE A 233 -21.45 7.53 7.88
CA PHE A 233 -21.28 6.69 9.06
C PHE A 233 -20.47 7.42 10.13
N LEU A 234 -19.39 8.09 9.76
CA LEU A 234 -18.52 8.79 10.72
C LEU A 234 -19.10 10.12 11.23
N ASN A 235 -19.87 10.85 10.42
CA ASN A 235 -20.30 12.22 10.76
C ASN A 235 -21.73 12.34 11.30
N ARG A 236 -22.61 11.37 11.03
CA ARG A 236 -24.01 11.45 11.47
C ARG A 236 -24.10 11.36 13.00
N LYS A 237 -25.08 12.07 13.59
CA LYS A 237 -25.34 12.06 15.04
C LYS A 237 -25.54 10.64 15.59
N ASN A 238 -26.27 9.81 14.85
CA ASN A 238 -26.53 8.41 15.17
C ASN A 238 -25.71 7.46 14.27
N GLY A 239 -24.56 7.94 13.80
CA GLY A 239 -23.64 7.19 12.96
C GLY A 239 -22.83 6.19 13.79
N ILE A 240 -21.52 6.40 13.79
CA ILE A 240 -20.52 5.60 14.50
C ILE A 240 -20.86 5.36 15.98
N SER A 241 -21.38 6.37 16.69
CA SER A 241 -21.68 6.31 18.13
C SER A 241 -22.63 5.17 18.51
N THR A 242 -23.61 4.85 17.66
CA THR A 242 -24.60 3.81 17.95
C THR A 242 -24.07 2.39 17.77
N PHE A 243 -22.92 2.23 17.10
CA PHE A 243 -22.27 0.95 16.85
C PHE A 243 -21.01 0.73 17.71
N MET A 244 -20.69 1.67 18.59
CA MET A 244 -19.72 1.49 19.67
C MET A 244 -20.25 0.52 20.74
N ASP A 245 -19.39 0.08 21.66
CA ASP A 245 -19.74 -0.93 22.68
C ASP A 245 -20.94 -0.51 23.55
N GLU A 246 -21.07 0.77 23.88
CA GLU A 246 -22.21 1.33 24.65
C GLU A 246 -23.35 1.85 23.75
N GLY A 247 -23.22 1.69 22.42
CA GLY A 247 -24.14 2.21 21.44
C GLY A 247 -25.43 1.40 21.35
N THR A 248 -26.57 2.07 21.16
CA THR A 248 -27.89 1.42 21.13
C THR A 248 -28.00 0.31 20.08
N ASN A 249 -27.47 0.51 18.86
CA ASN A 249 -27.54 -0.53 17.83
C ASN A 249 -26.64 -1.73 18.17
N LYS A 250 -25.50 -1.51 18.82
CA LYS A 250 -24.61 -2.57 19.28
C LYS A 250 -25.27 -3.41 20.38
N CYS A 251 -25.80 -2.77 21.42
CA CYS A 251 -26.50 -3.45 22.52
C CYS A 251 -27.67 -4.30 22.00
N ASN A 252 -28.54 -3.70 21.19
CA ASN A 252 -29.70 -4.38 20.61
C ASN A 252 -29.27 -5.55 19.70
N TYR A 253 -28.17 -5.39 18.95
CA TYR A 253 -27.65 -6.45 18.10
C TYR A 253 -27.07 -7.62 18.91
N ASP A 254 -26.37 -7.33 20.00
CA ASP A 254 -25.83 -8.36 20.88
C ASP A 254 -26.95 -9.15 21.58
N GLU A 255 -28.03 -8.48 22.00
CA GLU A 255 -29.25 -9.13 22.50
C GLU A 255 -29.91 -10.01 21.43
N TYR A 256 -30.01 -9.50 20.20
CA TYR A 256 -30.52 -10.27 19.06
C TYR A 256 -29.70 -11.55 18.85
N LEU A 257 -28.36 -11.46 18.85
CA LEU A 257 -27.49 -12.62 18.71
C LEU A 257 -27.68 -13.64 19.84
N LYS A 258 -27.79 -13.18 21.10
CA LYS A 258 -28.09 -14.05 22.25
C LYS A 258 -29.42 -14.78 22.06
N SER A 259 -30.46 -14.07 21.62
CA SER A 259 -31.78 -14.66 21.38
C SER A 259 -31.77 -15.69 20.25
N LYS A 260 -31.00 -15.44 19.17
CA LYS A 260 -30.88 -16.35 18.03
C LYS A 260 -30.18 -17.65 18.44
N GLN A 261 -29.09 -17.54 19.22
CA GLN A 261 -28.38 -18.71 19.77
C GLN A 261 -29.26 -19.56 20.69
N LEU A 262 -30.08 -18.94 21.55
CA LEU A 262 -31.02 -19.67 22.42
C LEU A 262 -32.08 -20.43 21.61
N LYS A 263 -32.63 -19.80 20.56
CA LYS A 263 -33.61 -20.44 19.66
C LYS A 263 -33.00 -21.64 18.93
N GLU A 264 -31.77 -21.52 18.44
CA GLU A 264 -31.06 -22.61 17.76
C GLU A 264 -30.79 -23.80 18.70
N LYS A 265 -30.36 -23.55 19.94
CA LYS A 265 -30.16 -24.59 20.97
C LYS A 265 -31.46 -25.31 21.35
N ASN A 266 -32.56 -24.59 21.48
CA ASN A 266 -33.85 -25.19 21.80
C ASN A 266 -34.38 -26.04 20.63
N LYS A 267 -34.08 -25.64 19.38
CA LYS A 267 -34.46 -26.40 18.18
C LYS A 267 -33.69 -27.71 18.06
N SER A 268 -32.39 -27.72 18.39
CA SER A 268 -31.58 -28.96 18.40
C SER A 268 -31.99 -29.93 19.51
N ASN A 269 -32.41 -29.42 20.67
CA ASN A 269 -32.88 -30.27 21.77
C ASN A 269 -34.26 -30.88 21.47
N SER A 270 -35.17 -30.14 20.84
CA SER A 270 -36.49 -30.65 20.43
C SER A 270 -36.42 -31.70 19.32
N SER A 271 -35.43 -31.64 18.41
CA SER A 271 -35.24 -32.67 17.37
C SER A 271 -34.66 -33.99 17.88
N ASN A 272 -34.11 -34.03 19.10
CA ASN A 272 -33.58 -35.25 19.71
C ASN A 272 -34.62 -35.99 20.58
N GLU A 273 -35.81 -35.43 20.80
CA GLU A 273 -36.86 -36.02 21.66
C GLU A 273 -38.04 -36.68 20.91
N CYS A 274 -37.93 -36.90 19.59
CA CYS A 274 -38.96 -37.64 18.84
C CYS A 274 -38.38 -38.75 17.96
N ARG A 275 -38.01 -39.85 18.60
CA ARG A 275 -38.23 -41.19 18.04
C ARG A 275 -38.95 -42.03 19.11
N PRO A 276 -40.28 -42.22 19.05
CA PRO A 276 -40.87 -43.35 19.74
C PRO A 276 -40.26 -44.61 19.12
N ASN A 277 -39.66 -45.44 19.97
CA ASN A 277 -39.14 -46.75 19.60
C ASN A 277 -40.33 -47.66 19.25
N ALA A 278 -40.87 -47.55 18.04
CA ALA A 278 -41.88 -48.44 17.50
C ALA A 278 -41.16 -49.70 16.97
N GLY A 279 -40.89 -50.64 17.87
CA GLY A 279 -40.21 -51.88 17.49
C GLY A 279 -39.92 -52.81 18.67
N ALA A 280 -40.96 -53.31 19.33
CA ALA A 280 -40.90 -54.54 20.12
C ALA A 280 -42.31 -55.09 20.38
N PHE A 281 -42.98 -55.61 19.35
CA PHE A 281 -43.89 -56.73 19.55
C PHE A 281 -43.06 -57.99 19.38
N GLN A 282 -42.69 -58.62 20.49
CA GLN A 282 -42.29 -60.02 20.49
C GLN A 282 -43.57 -60.84 20.69
N GLU A 283 -43.99 -61.53 19.64
CA GLU A 283 -44.76 -62.76 19.76
C GLU A 283 -43.86 -63.81 20.44
N ILE A 284 -44.31 -64.38 21.55
CA ILE A 284 -43.89 -65.70 22.00
C ILE A 284 -45.13 -66.41 22.55
N GLU A 285 -45.48 -67.48 21.82
CA GLU A 285 -46.33 -68.66 22.10
C GLU A 285 -47.79 -68.50 22.55
#